data_AF-A0A957QIX1-F1
#
_entry.id   AF-A0A957QIX1-F1
#
_cell.length_a   1.000
_cell.length_b   1.000
_cell.length_c   1.000
_cell.angle_alpha   90.00
_cell.angle_beta   90.00
_cell.angle_gamma   90.00
#
_symmetry.space_group_name_H-M   'P 1'
#
loop_
_entity.id
_entity.type
_entity.pdbx_description
1 polymer ?
#
loop_
_entity_poly.entity_id
_entity_poly.type
_entity_poly.pdbx_seq_one_letter_code
_entity_poly.pdbx_strand_id
1 'polypeptide(L)'
;GLEKTFTQTEIERLLDRGVLHAEHDQGTGTFRIVQGLTTYLKDANVTYRKIAGMRIHDYLHTQSREAVQRYIGKVGDSRTVKMMTVSVVNRLTQLVRGPLNHNGVLTTGVDSNGNIEPAFKNVLVTFDGLDLITISFEAHPVGEVAYITISATLTPTQISAAA
;
A
#
# COMPACT_ATOMS: atom_id res chain seq x y z
N GLY A 1 -23.87 -8.03 -26.09
CA GLY A 1 -23.48 -9.23 -25.32
C GLY A 1 -21.97 -9.33 -25.27
N LEU A 2 -21.41 -10.25 -24.49
CA LEU A 2 -19.97 -10.56 -24.52
C LEU A 2 -19.62 -11.17 -25.89
N GLU A 3 -18.47 -10.78 -26.45
CA GLU A 3 -18.00 -11.32 -27.74
C GLU A 3 -17.52 -12.77 -27.64
N LYS A 4 -16.99 -13.16 -26.47
CA LYS A 4 -16.53 -14.51 -26.17
C LYS A 4 -16.91 -14.90 -24.75
N THR A 5 -17.45 -16.10 -24.61
CA THR A 5 -17.61 -16.79 -23.33
C THR A 5 -16.44 -17.75 -23.15
N PHE A 6 -15.84 -17.76 -21.96
CA PHE A 6 -14.73 -18.64 -21.64
C PHE A 6 -15.19 -19.78 -20.75
N THR A 7 -14.55 -20.93 -20.89
CA THR A 7 -14.69 -22.04 -19.94
C THR A 7 -14.01 -21.70 -18.62
N GLN A 8 -14.39 -22.36 -17.53
CA GLN A 8 -13.77 -22.18 -16.21
C GLN A 8 -12.24 -22.31 -16.25
N THR A 9 -11.71 -23.30 -16.97
CA THR A 9 -10.26 -23.51 -17.13
C THR A 9 -9.58 -22.38 -17.91
N GLU A 10 -10.25 -21.78 -18.90
CA GLU A 10 -9.72 -20.60 -19.59
C GLU A 10 -9.73 -19.37 -18.68
N ILE A 11 -10.79 -19.20 -17.87
CA ILE A 11 -10.87 -18.11 -16.89
C ILE A 11 -9.72 -18.22 -15.89
N GLU A 12 -9.47 -19.40 -15.33
CA GLU A 12 -8.34 -19.64 -14.41
C GLU A 12 -6.99 -19.27 -15.04
N ARG A 13 -6.76 -19.68 -16.30
CA ARG A 13 -5.54 -19.31 -17.04
C ARG A 13 -5.42 -17.80 -17.28
N LEU A 14 -6.53 -17.10 -17.53
CA LEU A 14 -6.55 -15.66 -17.68
C LEU A 14 -6.23 -14.97 -16.36
N LEU A 15 -6.83 -15.42 -15.27
CA LEU A 15 -6.56 -14.90 -13.93
C LEU A 15 -5.08 -15.08 -13.56
N ASP A 16 -4.48 -16.24 -13.84
CA ASP A 16 -3.05 -16.51 -13.61
C ASP A 16 -2.10 -15.63 -14.41
N ARG A 17 -2.58 -15.08 -15.52
CA ARG A 17 -1.85 -14.10 -16.33
C ARG A 17 -2.20 -12.64 -15.97
N GLY A 18 -2.94 -12.42 -14.89
CA GLY A 18 -3.32 -11.08 -14.44
C GLY A 18 -4.31 -10.39 -15.37
N VAL A 19 -5.09 -11.16 -16.15
CA VAL A 19 -6.09 -10.63 -17.05
C VAL A 19 -7.42 -10.49 -16.30
N LEU A 20 -7.99 -9.29 -16.33
CA LEU A 20 -9.29 -9.01 -15.77
C LEU A 20 -10.38 -9.51 -16.72
N HIS A 21 -11.21 -10.44 -16.24
CA HIS A 21 -12.26 -11.08 -17.03
C HIS A 21 -13.66 -10.66 -16.54
N ALA A 22 -14.54 -10.35 -17.50
CA ALA A 22 -15.96 -10.09 -17.28
C ALA A 22 -16.79 -11.28 -17.75
N GLU A 23 -17.67 -11.77 -16.88
CA GLU A 23 -18.52 -12.93 -17.11
C GLU A 23 -20.00 -12.52 -17.07
N HIS A 24 -20.83 -13.19 -17.86
CA HIS A 24 -22.29 -13.10 -17.73
C HIS A 24 -22.77 -14.19 -16.77
N ASP A 25 -23.30 -13.78 -15.63
CA ASP A 25 -23.90 -14.67 -14.65
C ASP A 25 -25.31 -15.04 -15.12
N GLN A 26 -25.51 -16.30 -15.51
CA GLN A 26 -26.79 -16.78 -16.00
C GLN A 26 -27.86 -16.88 -14.91
N GLY A 27 -27.48 -16.99 -13.63
CA GLY A 27 -28.43 -17.06 -12.52
C GLY A 27 -29.05 -15.70 -12.20
N THR A 28 -28.26 -14.63 -12.31
CA THR A 28 -28.72 -13.25 -12.04
C THR A 28 -29.04 -12.46 -13.30
N GLY A 29 -28.61 -12.94 -14.48
CA GLY A 29 -28.72 -12.22 -15.75
C GLY A 29 -27.78 -11.02 -15.87
N THR A 30 -26.85 -10.83 -14.91
CA THR A 30 -25.99 -9.65 -14.83
C THR A 30 -24.57 -9.93 -15.32
N PHE A 31 -23.84 -8.87 -15.70
CA PHE A 31 -22.41 -8.97 -15.97
C PHE A 31 -21.62 -8.67 -14.71
N ARG A 32 -20.66 -9.53 -14.38
CA ARG A 32 -19.78 -9.37 -13.22
C ARG A 32 -18.32 -9.43 -13.62
N ILE A 33 -17.49 -8.71 -12.89
CA ILE A 33 -16.04 -8.91 -12.95
C ILE A 33 -15.69 -10.07 -12.03
N VAL A 34 -15.04 -11.10 -12.56
CA VAL A 34 -14.72 -12.32 -11.79
C VAL A 34 -13.73 -12.00 -10.68
N GLN A 35 -12.68 -11.23 -10.98
CA GLN A 35 -11.70 -10.80 -10.00
C GLN A 35 -10.98 -9.51 -10.43
N GLY A 36 -10.79 -8.58 -9.49
CA GLY A 36 -10.03 -7.34 -9.69
C GLY A 36 -8.52 -7.57 -9.57
N LEU A 37 -7.87 -7.94 -10.68
CA LEU A 37 -6.43 -8.21 -10.74
C LEU A 37 -5.66 -7.12 -11.47
N THR A 38 -4.40 -6.96 -11.09
CA THR A 38 -3.40 -6.17 -11.82
C THR A 38 -2.66 -7.07 -12.81
N THR A 39 -1.94 -6.47 -13.74
CA THR A 39 -1.02 -7.19 -14.64
C THR A 39 0.32 -7.52 -13.98
N TYR A 40 0.44 -7.34 -12.65
CA TYR A 40 1.67 -7.59 -11.92
C TYR A 40 1.84 -9.09 -11.63
N LEU A 41 2.86 -9.70 -12.24
CA LEU A 41 3.13 -11.15 -12.15
C LEU A 41 4.51 -11.49 -11.57
N LYS A 42 5.28 -10.48 -11.18
CA LYS A 42 6.71 -10.64 -10.89
C LYS A 42 6.99 -11.28 -9.52
N ASP A 43 6.17 -10.99 -8.51
CA ASP A 43 6.33 -11.51 -7.15
C ASP A 43 5.19 -12.43 -6.73
N ALA A 44 5.49 -13.34 -5.80
CA ALA A 44 4.52 -14.22 -5.17
C ALA A 44 3.61 -13.50 -4.14
N ASN A 45 3.85 -12.20 -3.88
CA ASN A 45 2.98 -11.44 -2.99
C ASN A 45 1.61 -11.21 -3.64
N VAL A 46 0.62 -11.96 -3.16
CA VAL A 46 -0.76 -11.93 -3.64
C VAL A 46 -1.39 -10.54 -3.59
N THR A 47 -0.91 -9.67 -2.71
CA THR A 47 -1.47 -8.33 -2.53
C THR A 47 -1.18 -7.42 -3.73
N TYR A 48 0.02 -7.53 -4.33
CA TYR A 48 0.36 -6.74 -5.53
C TYR A 48 -0.39 -7.19 -6.79
N ARG A 49 -0.83 -8.46 -6.81
CA ARG A 49 -1.67 -9.02 -7.89
C ARG A 49 -3.11 -8.49 -7.82
N LYS A 50 -3.58 -8.00 -6.68
CA LYS A 50 -4.95 -7.51 -6.49
C LYS A 50 -5.02 -5.99 -6.62
N ILE A 51 -6.02 -5.49 -7.36
CA ILE A 51 -6.25 -4.04 -7.50
C ILE A 51 -6.49 -3.39 -6.13
N ALA A 52 -7.26 -4.04 -5.25
CA ALA A 52 -7.52 -3.53 -3.90
C ALA A 52 -6.21 -3.35 -3.10
N GLY A 53 -5.30 -4.33 -3.16
CA GLY A 53 -4.00 -4.27 -2.52
C GLY A 53 -3.14 -3.12 -3.04
N MET A 54 -3.06 -2.94 -4.36
CA MET A 54 -2.34 -1.80 -4.95
C MET A 54 -2.96 -0.45 -4.63
N ARG A 55 -4.30 -0.35 -4.56
CA ARG A 55 -4.95 0.90 -4.14
C ARG A 55 -4.61 1.26 -2.69
N ILE A 56 -4.53 0.27 -1.80
CA ILE A 56 -4.09 0.49 -0.42
C ILE A 56 -2.60 0.89 -0.39
N HIS A 57 -1.75 0.21 -1.16
CA HIS A 57 -0.35 0.59 -1.31
C HIS A 57 -0.18 2.06 -1.71
N ASP A 58 -0.86 2.49 -2.76
CA ASP A 58 -0.75 3.86 -3.29
C ASP A 58 -1.32 4.89 -2.32
N TYR A 59 -2.40 4.53 -1.61
CA TYR A 59 -2.97 5.35 -0.56
C TYR A 59 -2.01 5.52 0.63
N LEU A 60 -1.41 4.43 1.12
CA LEU A 60 -0.42 4.47 2.21
C LEU A 60 0.84 5.25 1.83
N HIS A 61 1.29 5.09 0.59
CA HIS A 61 2.39 5.87 0.03
C HIS A 61 2.07 7.38 0.06
N THR A 62 0.87 7.75 -0.39
CA THR A 62 0.39 9.14 -0.36
C THR A 62 0.33 9.69 1.07
N GLN A 63 -0.28 8.93 2.00
CA GLN A 63 -0.38 9.33 3.40
C GLN A 63 0.98 9.50 4.08
N SER A 64 1.96 8.67 3.71
CA SER A 64 3.33 8.77 4.22
C SER A 64 4.03 10.04 3.73
N ARG A 65 3.84 10.41 2.45
CA ARG A 65 4.35 11.66 1.89
C ARG A 65 3.71 12.89 2.54
N GLU A 66 2.40 12.89 2.71
CA GLU A 66 1.67 13.97 3.39
C GLU A 66 2.14 14.16 4.83
N ALA A 67 2.43 13.06 5.55
CA ALA A 67 2.90 13.12 6.93
C ALA A 67 4.24 13.87 7.09
N VAL A 68 5.09 13.85 6.06
CA VAL A 68 6.41 14.50 6.09
C VAL A 68 6.52 15.76 5.23
N GLN A 69 5.46 16.13 4.50
CA GLN A 69 5.49 17.25 3.56
C GLN A 69 5.94 18.57 4.20
N ARG A 70 5.57 18.81 5.47
CA ARG A 70 5.97 20.02 6.22
C ARG A 70 7.47 20.18 6.47
N TYR A 71 8.25 19.10 6.28
CA TYR A 71 9.68 19.11 6.49
C TYR A 71 10.48 19.32 5.20
N ILE A 72 9.81 19.40 4.05
CA ILE A 72 10.43 19.78 2.79
C ILE A 72 11.05 21.18 2.93
N GLY A 73 12.33 21.30 2.58
CA GLY A 73 13.09 22.56 2.72
C GLY A 73 13.58 22.89 4.13
N LYS A 74 13.42 21.98 5.10
CA LYS A 74 14.00 22.12 6.45
C LYS A 74 15.40 21.52 6.50
N VAL A 75 16.19 21.95 7.48
CA VAL A 75 17.51 21.37 7.75
C VAL A 75 17.37 19.89 8.12
N GLY A 76 18.03 19.03 7.35
CA GLY A 76 18.11 17.60 7.59
C GLY A 76 19.11 17.29 8.69
N ASP A 77 18.62 17.20 9.94
CA ASP A 77 19.39 16.73 11.08
C ASP A 77 18.70 15.53 11.76
N SER A 78 19.40 14.88 12.68
CA SER A 78 18.88 13.71 13.41
C SER A 78 17.56 14.00 14.15
N ARG A 79 17.38 15.24 14.62
CA ARG A 79 16.14 15.66 15.28
C ARG A 79 14.99 15.72 14.28
N THR A 80 15.21 16.31 13.11
CA THR A 80 14.25 16.40 12.01
C THR A 80 13.83 15.01 11.54
N VAL A 81 14.78 14.08 11.35
CA VAL A 81 14.49 12.68 10.99
C VAL A 81 13.64 12.00 12.07
N LYS A 82 13.99 12.14 13.35
CA LYS A 82 13.18 11.59 14.46
C LYS A 82 11.76 12.15 14.47
N MET A 83 11.60 13.45 14.22
CA MET A 83 10.29 14.09 14.13
C MET A 83 9.48 13.60 12.92
N MET A 84 10.12 13.34 11.77
CA MET A 84 9.48 12.71 10.61
C MET A 84 8.98 11.32 10.96
N THR A 85 9.81 10.46 11.58
CA THR A 85 9.41 9.11 11.98
C THR A 85 8.18 9.14 12.89
N VAL A 86 8.17 10.02 13.90
CA VAL A 86 7.00 10.22 14.78
C VAL A 86 5.77 10.67 14.00
N SER A 87 5.94 11.55 13.00
CA SER A 87 4.84 12.04 12.17
C SER A 87 4.23 10.93 11.30
N VAL A 88 5.08 10.07 10.71
CA VAL A 88 4.65 8.89 9.95
C VAL A 88 3.92 7.90 10.86
N VAL A 89 4.49 7.55 12.01
CA VAL A 89 3.87 6.62 12.97
C VAL A 89 2.51 7.14 13.46
N ASN A 90 2.41 8.43 13.76
CA ASN A 90 1.13 9.04 14.17
C ASN A 90 0.10 8.96 13.05
N ARG A 91 0.50 9.23 11.80
CA ARG A 91 -0.39 9.11 10.63
C ARG A 91 -0.87 7.67 10.44
N LEU A 92 0.03 6.68 10.50
CA LEU A 92 -0.33 5.28 10.40
C LEU A 92 -1.25 4.83 11.53
N THR A 93 -1.00 5.27 12.78
CA THR A 93 -1.89 5.01 13.92
C THR A 93 -3.31 5.54 13.69
N GLN A 94 -3.45 6.72 13.07
CA GLN A 94 -4.75 7.27 12.71
C GLN A 94 -5.48 6.43 11.63
N LEU A 95 -4.75 5.73 10.77
CA LEU A 95 -5.29 4.78 9.79
C LEU A 95 -5.69 3.43 10.39
N VAL A 96 -5.30 3.13 11.63
CA VAL A 96 -5.72 1.91 12.35
C VAL A 96 -6.93 2.18 13.26
N ARG A 97 -6.87 3.21 14.11
CA ARG A 97 -7.91 3.46 15.14
C ARG A 97 -8.46 4.88 15.16
N GLY A 98 -8.03 5.72 14.23
CA GLY A 98 -8.36 7.14 14.21
C GLY A 98 -9.43 7.52 13.18
N PRO A 99 -9.71 8.83 13.04
CA PRO A 99 -10.72 9.36 12.13
C PRO A 99 -10.39 9.12 10.65
N LEU A 100 -9.14 8.79 10.33
CA LEU A 100 -8.71 8.47 8.97
C LEU A 100 -9.01 7.02 8.57
N ASN A 101 -9.48 6.17 9.49
CA ASN A 101 -9.85 4.78 9.20
C ASN A 101 -11.31 4.62 8.74
N HIS A 102 -11.82 5.51 7.89
CA HIS A 102 -13.23 5.45 7.45
C HIS A 102 -13.56 4.18 6.64
N ASN A 103 -12.54 3.63 5.96
CA ASN A 103 -12.70 2.50 5.03
C ASN A 103 -12.12 1.18 5.55
N GLY A 104 -11.58 1.12 6.77
CA GLY A 104 -10.83 -0.05 7.24
C GLY A 104 -9.57 -0.25 6.41
N VAL A 105 -8.57 0.63 6.51
CA VAL A 105 -7.37 0.56 5.66
C VAL A 105 -6.34 -0.40 6.24
N LEU A 106 -6.06 -0.29 7.54
CA LEU A 106 -5.09 -1.11 8.26
C LEU A 106 -5.76 -1.85 9.42
N THR A 107 -5.35 -3.10 9.65
CA THR A 107 -5.77 -3.93 10.79
C THR A 107 -4.59 -4.70 11.35
N THR A 108 -4.71 -5.17 12.58
CA THR A 108 -3.80 -6.20 13.10
C THR A 108 -3.86 -7.43 12.18
N GLY A 109 -2.70 -7.91 11.78
CA GLY A 109 -2.55 -9.13 10.99
C GLY A 109 -2.46 -10.36 11.88
N VAL A 110 -2.34 -11.52 11.25
CA VAL A 110 -2.02 -12.79 11.89
C VAL A 110 -0.94 -13.48 11.04
N ASP A 111 0.15 -13.92 11.67
CA ASP A 111 1.22 -14.63 10.96
C ASP A 111 0.81 -16.08 10.61
N SER A 112 1.68 -16.80 9.89
CA SER A 112 1.44 -18.20 9.51
C SER A 112 1.34 -19.16 10.71
N ASN A 113 1.75 -18.73 11.90
CA ASN A 113 1.73 -19.51 13.13
C ASN A 113 0.56 -19.15 14.05
N GLY A 114 -0.31 -18.21 13.64
CA GLY A 114 -1.46 -17.76 14.42
C GLY A 114 -1.15 -16.64 15.41
N ASN A 115 0.05 -16.05 15.39
CA ASN A 115 0.41 -14.94 16.27
C ASN A 115 -0.15 -13.63 15.72
N ILE A 116 -0.63 -12.77 16.63
CA ILE A 116 -1.12 -11.43 16.29
C ILE A 116 0.07 -10.56 15.87
N GLU A 117 -0.04 -9.97 14.68
CA GLU A 117 0.93 -9.02 14.13
C GLU A 117 0.38 -7.59 14.22
N PRO A 118 1.22 -6.58 14.55
CA PRO A 118 0.79 -5.20 14.55
C PRO A 118 0.37 -4.75 13.15
N ALA A 119 -0.53 -3.77 13.08
CA ALA A 119 -1.06 -3.29 11.81
C ALA A 119 0.00 -2.68 10.88
N PHE A 120 1.12 -2.24 11.44
CA PHE A 120 2.33 -1.88 10.70
C PHE A 120 3.57 -2.14 11.59
N LYS A 121 4.72 -2.40 10.95
CA LYS A 121 6.01 -2.61 11.62
C LYS A 121 7.19 -2.12 10.78
N ASN A 122 8.38 -2.12 11.36
CA ASN A 122 9.63 -1.79 10.69
C ASN A 122 9.64 -0.39 10.04
N VAL A 123 9.03 0.61 10.69
CA VAL A 123 9.02 1.99 10.19
C VAL A 123 10.42 2.58 10.28
N LEU A 124 11.02 2.82 9.12
CA LEU A 124 12.32 3.43 8.96
C LEU A 124 12.17 4.71 8.14
N VAL A 125 12.76 5.80 8.65
CA VAL A 125 12.93 7.04 7.89
C VAL A 125 14.43 7.30 7.81
N THR A 126 14.96 7.29 6.60
CA THR A 126 16.36 7.55 6.29
C THR A 126 16.49 8.86 5.56
N PHE A 127 17.47 9.68 5.96
CA PHE A 127 17.92 10.84 5.22
C PHE A 127 19.32 10.53 4.71
N ASP A 128 19.54 10.65 3.40
CA ASP A 128 20.82 10.30 2.77
C ASP A 128 21.94 11.35 3.00
N GLY A 129 21.60 12.47 3.65
CA GLY A 129 22.52 13.55 3.97
C GLY A 129 22.66 14.60 2.86
N LEU A 130 22.08 14.34 1.68
CA LEU A 130 22.15 15.24 0.54
C LEU A 130 20.77 15.85 0.32
N ASP A 131 19.85 15.07 -0.21
CA ASP A 131 18.59 15.57 -0.72
C ASP A 131 17.48 14.55 -0.69
N LEU A 132 17.66 13.36 -0.12
CA LEU A 132 16.68 12.28 -0.21
C LEU A 132 16.21 11.82 1.16
N ILE A 133 14.90 11.75 1.33
CA ILE A 133 14.28 11.05 2.46
C ILE A 133 13.56 9.83 1.94
N THR A 134 13.90 8.67 2.49
CA THR A 134 13.21 7.40 2.24
C THR A 134 12.44 7.00 3.48
N ILE A 135 11.17 6.63 3.29
CA ILE A 135 10.29 6.10 4.33
C ILE A 135 9.96 4.67 3.92
N SER A 136 10.30 3.69 4.75
CA SER A 136 9.94 2.30 4.51
C SER A 136 9.23 1.68 5.69
N PHE A 137 8.23 0.84 5.45
CA PHE A 137 7.54 0.07 6.49
C PHE A 137 6.78 -1.12 5.89
N GLU A 138 6.42 -2.06 6.75
CA GLU A 138 5.50 -3.15 6.44
C GLU A 138 4.13 -2.84 7.02
N ALA A 139 3.06 -3.12 6.29
CA ALA A 139 1.68 -2.85 6.70
C ALA A 139 0.74 -4.02 6.39
N HIS A 140 -0.25 -4.21 7.26
CA HIS A 140 -1.28 -5.25 7.14
C HIS A 140 -2.61 -4.61 6.69
N PRO A 141 -2.95 -4.70 5.39
CA PRO A 141 -4.22 -4.20 4.87
C PRO A 141 -5.42 -5.03 5.35
N VAL A 142 -6.58 -4.41 5.51
CA VAL A 142 -7.83 -5.12 5.85
C VAL A 142 -8.27 -6.02 4.70
N GLY A 143 -8.73 -7.23 5.03
CA GLY A 143 -9.29 -8.19 4.08
C GLY A 143 -8.26 -9.06 3.36
N GLU A 144 -6.98 -8.93 3.70
CA GLU A 144 -5.90 -9.74 3.13
C GLU A 144 -5.06 -10.38 4.24
N VAL A 145 -4.57 -11.60 3.99
CA VAL A 145 -3.72 -12.36 4.93
C VAL A 145 -2.24 -11.98 4.78
N ALA A 146 -1.88 -11.26 3.71
CA ALA A 146 -0.50 -10.89 3.38
C ALA A 146 -0.21 -9.41 3.71
N TYR A 147 1.07 -9.10 3.95
CA TYR A 147 1.54 -7.74 4.19
C TYR A 147 1.95 -7.02 2.89
N ILE A 148 1.97 -5.69 2.94
CA ILE A 148 2.48 -4.81 1.89
C ILE A 148 3.74 -4.13 2.41
N THR A 149 4.79 -4.09 1.59
CA THR A 149 5.97 -3.27 1.86
C THR A 149 5.81 -1.93 1.16
N ILE A 150 5.87 -0.84 1.91
CA ILE A 150 5.81 0.52 1.36
C ILE A 150 7.22 1.10 1.41
N SER A 151 7.66 1.71 0.30
CA SER A 151 8.83 2.57 0.24
C SER A 151 8.45 3.87 -0.46
N ALA A 152 8.52 4.99 0.27
CA ALA A 152 8.21 6.31 -0.24
C ALA A 152 9.46 7.19 -0.20
N THR A 153 9.82 7.76 -1.35
CA THR A 153 11.01 8.60 -1.48
C THR A 153 10.60 10.04 -1.80
N LEU A 154 11.20 11.02 -1.15
CA LEU A 154 11.00 12.44 -1.43
C LEU A 154 12.33 13.21 -1.46
N THR A 155 12.38 14.22 -2.32
CA THR A 155 13.54 15.10 -2.44
C THR A 155 13.20 16.50 -1.89
N PRO A 156 13.71 16.92 -0.72
CA PRO A 156 13.67 18.31 -0.28
C PRO A 156 14.26 19.29 -1.31
N THR A 157 13.47 20.30 -1.71
CA THR A 157 13.78 21.20 -2.83
C THR A 157 14.65 22.42 -2.49
N GLN A 158 14.91 22.72 -1.20
CA GLN A 158 15.73 23.88 -0.84
C GLN A 158 16.60 23.59 0.39
N ILE A 159 17.92 23.63 0.19
CA ILE A 159 18.92 23.63 1.26
C ILE A 159 19.48 25.04 1.28
N SER A 160 19.07 25.85 2.26
CA SER A 160 19.66 27.18 2.47
C SER A 160 20.00 27.36 3.93
N ALA A 161 21.28 27.62 4.19
CA ALA A 161 21.79 28.07 5.48
C ALA A 161 22.24 29.52 5.32
N ALA A 162 21.76 30.40 6.19
CA ALA A 162 22.31 31.75 6.38
C ALA A 162 22.94 31.80 7.77
N ALA A 163 24.16 32.36 7.85
CA ALA A 163 24.92 32.54 9.08
C ALA A 163 24.25 33.55 10.04
#